data_AF-A0A3D3S2V5-F1
#
_entry.id   AF-A0A3D3S2V5-F1
#
_cell.length_a   1.000
_cell.length_b   1.000
_cell.length_c   1.000
_cell.angle_alpha   90.00
_cell.angle_beta   90.00
_cell.angle_gamma   90.00
#
_symmetry.space_group_name_H-M   'P 1'
#
loop_
_entity.id
_entity.type
_entity.pdbx_description
1 polymer ?
#
loop_
_entity_poly.entity_id
_entity_poly.type
_entity_poly.pdbx_seq_one_letter_code
_entity_poly.pdbx_strand_id
1 'polypeptide(L)'
;MKAGPRYVLTTPRLGTLARRSVYVACLLLLLTGIAWLVLHTWVRVEGAFGPQHHPAEIWLMRLHGLLAVPTLTGLGALLARHVWPAWRPRQRRTSGLLVLIACALLALGGWGLYYAADETLRQWLSVSHWLMGLALPALLLGHVAGARRERRADERAARRQAGV
;
A
#
# COMPACT_ATOMS: atom_id res chain seq x y z
N MET A 1 13.41 5.05 -45.36
CA MET A 1 12.98 5.42 -43.99
C MET A 1 13.74 4.55 -43.00
N LYS A 2 14.69 5.10 -42.23
CA LYS A 2 15.40 4.33 -41.19
C LYS A 2 14.46 4.09 -40.02
N ALA A 3 14.23 2.83 -39.66
CA ALA A 3 13.50 2.48 -38.45
C ALA A 3 14.23 3.13 -37.25
N GLY A 4 13.55 4.07 -36.58
CA GLY A 4 14.08 4.71 -35.39
C GLY A 4 14.42 3.67 -34.30
N PRO A 5 15.32 3.99 -33.36
CA PRO A 5 15.70 3.07 -32.30
C PRO A 5 14.44 2.58 -31.59
N ARG A 6 14.20 1.26 -31.64
CA ARG A 6 13.18 0.61 -30.83
C ARG A 6 13.63 0.76 -29.39
N TYR A 7 13.13 1.77 -28.70
CA TYR A 7 13.18 1.81 -27.24
C TYR A 7 12.41 0.58 -26.78
N VAL A 8 13.12 -0.51 -26.47
CA VAL A 8 12.56 -1.63 -25.75
C VAL A 8 12.20 -1.04 -24.40
N LEU A 9 10.92 -0.65 -24.24
CA LEU A 9 10.38 -0.22 -22.97
C LEU A 9 10.46 -1.43 -22.05
N THR A 10 11.61 -1.60 -21.40
CA THR A 10 11.77 -2.56 -20.32
C THR A 10 10.73 -2.16 -19.28
N THR A 11 9.66 -2.96 -19.19
CA THR A 11 8.61 -2.76 -18.20
C THR A 11 9.27 -2.47 -16.87
N PRO A 12 8.95 -1.37 -16.16
CA PRO A 12 9.58 -1.05 -14.89
C PRO A 12 9.36 -2.19 -13.92
N ARG A 13 10.44 -2.92 -13.61
CA ARG A 13 10.42 -4.07 -12.71
C ARG A 13 11.09 -3.66 -11.42
N LEU A 14 10.40 -3.92 -10.32
CA LEU A 14 11.02 -3.91 -9.01
C LEU A 14 11.92 -5.14 -8.88
N GLY A 15 13.16 -4.92 -8.44
CA GLY A 15 14.03 -6.02 -8.05
C GLY A 15 13.36 -6.89 -6.98
N THR A 16 13.71 -8.18 -6.94
CA THR A 16 13.04 -9.16 -6.07
C THR A 16 13.07 -8.75 -4.60
N LEU A 17 14.18 -8.19 -4.13
CA LEU A 17 14.31 -7.68 -2.76
C LEU A 17 13.39 -6.50 -2.48
N ALA A 18 13.41 -5.47 -3.33
CA ALA A 18 12.54 -4.29 -3.21
C ALA A 18 11.05 -4.66 -3.28
N ARG A 19 10.69 -5.65 -4.10
CA ARG A 19 9.31 -6.15 -4.15
C ARG A 19 8.91 -6.86 -2.85
N ARG A 20 9.79 -7.72 -2.31
CA ARG A 20 9.55 -8.43 -1.05
C ARG A 20 9.44 -7.46 0.12
N SER A 21 10.31 -6.45 0.19
CA SER A 21 10.29 -5.48 1.27
C SER A 21 8.98 -4.69 1.31
N VAL A 22 8.43 -4.29 0.15
CA VAL A 22 7.13 -3.62 0.07
C VAL A 22 6.00 -4.52 0.60
N TYR A 23 5.96 -5.79 0.20
CA TYR A 23 4.92 -6.71 0.68
C TYR A 23 5.02 -6.96 2.18
N VAL A 24 6.24 -7.14 2.71
CA VAL A 24 6.46 -7.31 4.14
C VAL A 24 6.05 -6.05 4.90
N ALA A 25 6.44 -4.87 4.43
CA ALA A 25 6.08 -3.60 5.05
C ALA A 25 4.56 -3.38 5.09
N CYS A 26 3.87 -3.57 3.97
CA CYS A 26 2.41 -3.50 3.91
C CYS A 26 1.74 -4.52 4.83
N LEU A 27 2.26 -5.76 4.88
CA LEU A 27 1.71 -6.80 5.74
C LEU A 27 1.90 -6.46 7.22
N LEU A 28 3.08 -6.00 7.64
CA LEU A 28 3.35 -5.65 9.03
C LEU A 28 2.49 -4.47 9.50
N LEU A 29 2.32 -3.43 8.66
CA LEU A 29 1.40 -2.33 8.94
C LEU A 29 -0.04 -2.81 9.05
N LEU A 30 -0.51 -3.66 8.13
CA LEU A 30 -1.86 -4.21 8.18
C LEU A 30 -2.09 -5.03 9.45
N LEU A 31 -1.17 -5.95 9.79
CA LEU A 31 -1.30 -6.81 10.96
C LEU A 31 -1.30 -6.00 12.26
N THR A 32 -0.39 -5.02 12.38
CA THR A 32 -0.36 -4.15 13.56
C THR A 32 -1.62 -3.29 13.67
N GLY A 33 -2.16 -2.79 12.55
CA GLY A 33 -3.42 -2.03 12.52
C GLY A 33 -4.64 -2.87 12.85
N ILE A 34 -4.76 -4.09 12.30
CA ILE A 34 -5.84 -5.03 12.62
C ILE A 34 -5.76 -5.45 14.09
N ALA A 35 -4.57 -5.79 14.59
CA ALA A 35 -4.38 -6.15 15.99
C ALA A 35 -4.81 -5.00 16.91
N TRP A 36 -4.43 -3.76 16.57
CA TRP A 36 -4.89 -2.59 17.33
C TRP A 36 -6.41 -2.44 17.28
N LEU A 37 -7.01 -2.55 16.09
CA LEU A 37 -8.45 -2.43 15.91
C LEU A 37 -9.20 -3.47 16.75
N VAL A 38 -8.74 -4.72 16.76
CA VAL A 38 -9.35 -5.81 17.53
C VAL A 38 -9.31 -5.53 19.03
N LEU A 39 -8.16 -5.08 19.54
CA LEU A 39 -8.05 -4.72 20.95
C LEU A 39 -8.96 -3.55 21.29
N HIS A 40 -8.96 -2.52 20.45
CA HIS A 40 -9.69 -1.29 20.68
C HIS A 40 -11.22 -1.47 20.69
N THR A 41 -11.75 -2.35 19.84
CA THR A 41 -13.20 -2.55 19.68
C THR A 41 -13.75 -3.65 20.58
N TRP A 42 -13.05 -4.77 20.75
CA TRP A 42 -13.61 -5.96 21.41
C TRP A 42 -12.97 -6.33 22.75
N VAL A 43 -11.78 -5.80 23.09
CA VAL A 43 -11.07 -6.21 24.30
C VAL A 43 -11.09 -5.11 25.35
N ARG A 44 -11.74 -5.40 26.48
CA ARG A 44 -11.75 -4.56 27.67
C ARG A 44 -11.10 -5.30 28.83
N VAL A 45 -10.34 -4.59 29.64
CA VAL A 45 -9.68 -5.11 30.85
C VAL A 45 -10.13 -4.30 32.05
N GLU A 46 -10.33 -4.94 33.20
CA GLU A 46 -10.70 -4.23 34.43
C GLU A 46 -9.51 -3.43 34.95
N GLY A 47 -9.73 -2.13 35.16
CA GLY A 47 -8.76 -1.21 35.75
C GLY A 47 -9.24 -0.70 37.10
N ALA A 48 -8.38 0.04 37.79
CA ALA A 48 -8.68 0.61 39.12
C ALA A 48 -9.90 1.56 39.15
N PHE A 49 -10.34 2.04 37.98
CA PHE A 49 -11.45 2.98 37.82
C PHE A 49 -12.55 2.44 36.88
N GLY A 50 -12.62 1.11 36.70
CA GLY A 50 -13.56 0.43 35.81
C GLY A 50 -12.93 -0.10 34.52
N PRO A 51 -13.76 -0.53 33.54
CA PRO A 51 -13.27 -1.13 32.30
C PRO A 51 -12.44 -0.17 31.46
N GLN A 52 -11.25 -0.61 31.06
CA GLN A 52 -10.28 0.16 30.28
C GLN A 52 -9.84 -0.60 29.02
N HIS A 53 -9.18 0.12 28.12
CA HIS A 53 -8.55 -0.43 26.93
C HIS A 53 -7.36 -1.32 27.29
N HIS A 54 -7.08 -2.33 26.46
CA HIS A 54 -5.96 -3.23 26.71
C HIS A 54 -4.62 -2.47 26.56
N PRO A 55 -3.67 -2.57 27.51
CA PRO A 55 -2.44 -1.76 27.51
C PRO A 55 -1.54 -1.99 26.28
N ALA A 56 -1.69 -3.12 25.60
CA ALA A 56 -0.98 -3.40 24.35
C ALA A 56 -1.37 -2.46 23.18
N GLU A 57 -2.51 -1.76 23.24
CA GLU A 57 -2.89 -0.77 22.22
C GLU A 57 -1.79 0.28 22.00
N ILE A 58 -1.19 0.77 23.09
CA ILE A 58 -0.12 1.78 23.04
C ILE A 58 1.10 1.24 22.32
N TRP A 59 1.47 -0.01 22.61
CA TRP A 59 2.63 -0.66 21.99
C TRP A 59 2.41 -0.94 20.51
N LEU A 60 1.20 -1.37 20.13
CA LEU A 60 0.82 -1.56 18.73
C LEU A 60 0.85 -0.25 17.96
N MET A 61 0.38 0.85 18.54
CA MET A 61 0.44 2.17 17.90
C MET A 61 1.87 2.66 17.70
N ARG A 62 2.73 2.49 18.70
CA ARG A 62 4.17 2.81 18.58
C ARG A 62 4.83 2.00 17.48
N LEU A 63 4.57 0.69 17.44
CA LEU A 63 5.13 -0.19 16.42
C LEU A 63 4.60 0.15 15.02
N HIS A 64 3.30 0.42 14.89
CA HIS A 64 2.69 0.81 13.63
C HIS A 64 3.28 2.12 13.09
N GLY A 65 3.39 3.14 13.95
CA GLY A 65 4.04 4.41 13.60
C GLY A 65 5.51 4.23 13.22
N LEU A 66 6.26 3.40 13.94
CA LEU A 66 7.64 3.07 13.62
C LEU A 66 7.77 2.38 12.25
N LEU A 67 6.89 1.43 11.93
CA LEU A 67 6.86 0.74 10.64
C LEU A 67 6.44 1.65 9.48
N ALA A 68 5.67 2.70 9.74
CA ALA A 68 5.24 3.65 8.72
C ALA A 68 6.42 4.43 8.11
N VAL A 69 7.43 4.78 8.92
CA VAL A 69 8.60 5.55 8.48
C VAL A 69 9.35 4.89 7.31
N PRO A 70 9.91 3.66 7.45
CA PRO A 70 10.59 3.01 6.33
C PRO A 70 9.64 2.67 5.17
N THR A 71 8.35 2.48 5.44
CA THR A 71 7.34 2.24 4.40
C THR A 71 7.16 3.47 3.51
N LEU A 72 7.05 4.66 4.09
CA LEU A 72 6.94 5.92 3.34
C LEU A 72 8.24 6.24 2.58
N THR A 73 9.40 6.00 3.19
CA THR A 73 10.69 6.09 2.48
C THR A 73 10.75 5.14 1.29
N GLY A 74 10.31 3.89 1.47
CA GLY A 74 10.19 2.89 0.42
C GLY A 74 9.22 3.31 -0.69
N LEU A 75 8.08 3.91 -0.33
CA LEU A 75 7.13 4.46 -1.28
C LEU A 75 7.78 5.55 -2.14
N GLY A 76 8.53 6.48 -1.54
CA GLY A 76 9.31 7.47 -2.29
C GLY A 76 10.24 6.84 -3.33
N ALA A 77 10.95 5.77 -2.96
CA ALA A 77 11.80 5.02 -3.89
C ALA A 77 10.99 4.31 -5.00
N LEU A 78 9.79 3.81 -4.69
CA LEU A 78 8.87 3.24 -5.68
C LEU A 78 8.40 4.27 -6.71
N LEU A 79 8.12 5.51 -6.28
CA LEU A 79 7.71 6.57 -7.22
C LEU A 79 8.77 6.78 -8.31
N ALA A 80 10.04 6.90 -7.91
CA ALA A 80 11.14 7.12 -8.85
C ALA A 80 11.43 5.92 -9.75
N ARG A 81 11.42 4.69 -9.21
CA ARG A 81 11.90 3.49 -9.92
C ARG A 81 10.80 2.71 -10.65
N HIS A 82 9.55 2.85 -10.21
CA HIS A 82 8.43 2.07 -10.74
C HIS A 82 7.35 2.96 -11.38
N VAL A 83 6.90 4.01 -10.69
CA VAL A 83 5.80 4.86 -11.17
C VAL A 83 6.24 5.75 -12.32
N TRP A 84 7.35 6.47 -12.19
CA TRP A 84 7.82 7.40 -13.22
C TRP A 84 8.10 6.74 -14.58
N PRO A 85 8.82 5.61 -14.66
CA PRO A 85 9.05 4.95 -15.95
C PRO A 85 7.77 4.33 -16.53
N ALA A 86 6.82 3.91 -15.69
CA ALA A 86 5.51 3.40 -16.13
C ALA A 86 4.57 4.52 -16.58
N TRP A 87 4.87 5.77 -16.20
CA TRP A 87 4.02 6.91 -16.46
C TRP A 87 3.94 7.18 -17.96
N ARG A 88 5.04 7.49 -18.64
CA ARG A 88 5.03 7.89 -20.07
C ARG A 88 4.32 6.88 -21.00
N PRO A 89 4.55 5.55 -20.90
CA PRO A 89 3.86 4.55 -21.72
C PRO A 89 2.36 4.39 -21.44
N ARG A 90 1.79 5.15 -20.49
CA ARG A 90 0.41 5.02 -20.01
C ARG A 90 0.07 3.62 -19.45
N GLN A 91 1.08 2.84 -19.11
CA GLN A 91 0.88 1.47 -18.68
C GLN A 91 0.23 1.46 -17.30
N ARG A 92 -1.03 0.99 -17.22
CA ARG A 92 -1.77 0.75 -15.97
C ARG A 92 -1.88 1.95 -15.03
N ARG A 93 -1.89 3.17 -15.58
CA ARG A 93 -1.93 4.42 -14.81
C ARG A 93 -3.09 4.48 -13.83
N THR A 94 -4.28 4.00 -14.20
CA THR A 94 -5.47 4.03 -13.33
C THR A 94 -5.27 3.19 -12.07
N SER A 95 -4.97 1.91 -12.22
CA SER A 95 -4.74 1.02 -11.07
C SER A 95 -3.55 1.46 -10.20
N GLY A 96 -2.47 1.95 -10.80
CA GLY A 96 -1.31 2.46 -10.07
C GLY A 96 -1.62 3.77 -9.33
N LEU A 97 -2.40 4.66 -9.94
CA LEU A 97 -2.85 5.91 -9.32
C LEU A 97 -3.80 5.65 -8.15
N LEU A 98 -4.71 4.68 -8.27
CA LEU A 98 -5.58 4.29 -7.16
C LEU A 98 -4.78 3.82 -5.94
N VAL A 99 -3.78 2.96 -6.15
CA VAL A 99 -2.88 2.52 -5.07
C VAL A 99 -2.10 3.69 -4.49
N LEU A 100 -1.59 4.60 -5.33
CA LEU A 100 -0.82 5.76 -4.89
C LEU A 100 -1.68 6.74 -4.06
N ILE A 101 -2.91 7.00 -4.49
CA ILE A 101 -3.89 7.83 -3.76
C ILE A 101 -4.23 7.17 -2.42
N ALA A 102 -4.49 5.86 -2.40
CA ALA A 102 -4.75 5.14 -1.17
C ALA A 102 -3.60 5.25 -0.17
N CYS A 103 -2.35 5.08 -0.63
CA CYS A 103 -1.16 5.28 0.19
C CYS A 103 -1.03 6.72 0.72
N ALA A 104 -1.34 7.72 -0.12
CA ALA A 104 -1.30 9.13 0.28
C ALA A 104 -2.36 9.44 1.34
N LEU A 105 -3.60 8.96 1.16
CA LEU A 105 -4.68 9.11 2.13
C LEU A 105 -4.36 8.43 3.46
N LEU A 106 -3.74 7.24 3.43
CA LEU A 106 -3.26 6.58 4.64
C LEU A 106 -2.19 7.41 5.36
N ALA A 107 -1.19 7.90 4.63
CA ALA A 107 -0.12 8.72 5.20
C ALA A 107 -0.67 10.02 5.85
N LEU A 108 -1.51 10.75 5.11
CA LEU A 108 -2.15 11.97 5.59
C LEU A 108 -3.13 11.71 6.72
N GLY A 109 -3.86 10.59 6.68
CA GLY A 109 -4.77 10.19 7.76
C GLY A 109 -4.03 9.87 9.05
N GLY A 110 -2.90 9.16 8.97
CA GLY A 110 -2.07 8.85 10.14
C GLY A 110 -1.43 10.10 10.74
N TRP A 111 -0.92 11.00 9.87
CA TRP A 111 -0.43 12.31 10.30
C TRP A 111 -1.55 13.16 10.94
N GLY A 112 -2.74 13.18 10.32
CA GLY A 112 -3.90 13.90 10.84
C GLY A 112 -4.35 13.36 12.20
N LEU A 113 -4.37 12.04 12.39
CA LEU A 113 -4.68 11.43 13.68
C LEU A 113 -3.70 11.82 14.79
N TYR A 114 -2.45 12.12 14.43
CA TYR A 114 -1.44 12.56 15.39
C TYR A 114 -1.62 14.03 15.81
N TYR A 115 -2.09 14.90 14.90
CA TYR A 115 -2.13 16.36 15.12
C TYR A 115 -3.52 16.96 15.26
N ALA A 116 -4.59 16.26 14.90
CA ALA A 116 -5.95 16.78 14.97
C ALA A 116 -6.40 16.94 16.43
N ALA A 117 -6.69 18.19 16.81
CA ALA A 117 -7.25 18.53 18.12
C ALA A 117 -8.78 18.47 18.15
N ASP A 118 -9.44 18.65 17.00
CA ASP A 118 -10.90 18.53 16.88
C ASP A 118 -11.35 17.07 16.89
N GLU A 119 -12.27 16.73 17.80
CA GLU A 119 -12.72 15.35 17.99
C GLU A 119 -13.50 14.81 16.79
N THR A 120 -14.31 15.66 16.15
CA THR A 120 -15.13 15.27 14.99
C THR A 120 -14.24 14.90 13.82
N LEU A 121 -13.25 15.74 13.51
CA LEU A 121 -12.24 15.49 12.50
C LEU A 121 -11.44 14.22 12.84
N ARG A 122 -11.04 14.05 14.10
CA ARG A 122 -10.30 12.86 14.54
C ARG A 122 -11.10 11.57 14.34
N GLN A 123 -12.41 11.59 14.59
CA GLN A 123 -13.30 10.46 14.34
C GLN A 123 -13.37 10.13 12.84
N TRP A 124 -13.55 11.13 11.97
CA TRP A 124 -13.55 10.92 10.51
C TRP A 124 -12.22 10.39 9.99
N LEU A 125 -11.11 10.93 10.48
CA LEU A 125 -9.76 10.47 10.14
C LEU A 125 -9.56 9.03 10.59
N SER A 126 -9.98 8.68 11.80
CA SER A 126 -9.88 7.32 12.34
C SER A 126 -10.61 6.32 11.44
N VAL A 127 -11.91 6.58 11.18
CA VAL A 127 -12.75 5.72 10.35
C VAL A 127 -12.19 5.56 8.95
N SER A 128 -11.81 6.67 8.32
CA SER A 128 -11.25 6.66 6.96
C SER A 128 -9.92 5.93 6.89
N HIS A 129 -9.06 6.10 7.90
CA HIS A 129 -7.74 5.50 7.93
C HIS A 129 -7.80 3.98 8.05
N TRP A 130 -8.57 3.43 8.99
CA TRP A 130 -8.65 1.97 9.13
C TRP A 130 -9.41 1.32 7.96
N LEU A 131 -10.47 1.96 7.43
CA LEU A 131 -11.17 1.46 6.24
C LEU A 131 -10.24 1.39 5.02
N MET A 132 -9.48 2.47 4.77
CA MET A 132 -8.51 2.50 3.68
C MET A 132 -7.38 1.49 3.90
N GLY A 133 -6.97 1.28 5.15
CA GLY A 133 -5.95 0.31 5.53
C GLY A 133 -6.37 -1.11 5.19
N LEU A 134 -7.63 -1.46 5.43
CA LEU A 134 -8.22 -2.75 5.05
C LEU A 134 -8.44 -2.88 3.53
N ALA A 135 -8.70 -1.78 2.82
CA ALA A 135 -8.90 -1.78 1.37
C ALA A 135 -7.59 -1.89 0.58
N LEU A 136 -6.47 -1.39 1.11
CA LEU A 136 -5.17 -1.32 0.42
C LEU A 136 -4.68 -2.69 -0.11
N PRO A 137 -4.75 -3.81 0.64
CA PRO A 137 -4.38 -5.13 0.12
C PRO A 137 -5.16 -5.53 -1.13
N ALA A 138 -6.47 -5.27 -1.17
CA ALA A 138 -7.31 -5.60 -2.32
C ALA A 138 -6.92 -4.75 -3.55
N LEU A 139 -6.67 -3.45 -3.37
CA LEU A 139 -6.18 -2.56 -4.43
C LEU A 139 -4.83 -3.02 -4.98
N LEU A 140 -3.89 -3.37 -4.08
CA LEU A 140 -2.55 -3.85 -4.44
C LEU A 140 -2.62 -5.19 -5.18
N LEU A 141 -3.44 -6.13 -4.70
CA LEU A 141 -3.68 -7.41 -5.38
C LEU A 141 -4.28 -7.19 -6.77
N GLY A 142 -5.27 -6.29 -6.91
CA GLY A 142 -5.85 -5.93 -8.20
C GLY A 142 -4.82 -5.39 -9.18
N HIS A 143 -3.97 -4.46 -8.73
CA HIS A 143 -2.87 -3.91 -9.53
C HIS A 143 -1.88 -5.00 -10.00
N VAL A 144 -1.43 -5.87 -9.08
CA VAL A 144 -0.46 -6.94 -9.36
C VAL A 144 -1.06 -8.05 -10.22
N ALA A 145 -2.26 -8.53 -9.90
CA ALA A 145 -2.96 -9.59 -10.63
C ALA A 145 -3.27 -9.13 -12.05
N GLY A 146 -3.69 -7.87 -12.21
CA GLY A 146 -3.76 -7.23 -13.49
C GLY A 146 -2.43 -7.40 -14.24
N ALA A 147 -1.32 -6.89 -13.68
CA ALA A 147 -0.02 -6.88 -14.36
C ALA A 147 0.44 -8.27 -14.81
N ARG A 148 0.09 -9.31 -14.04
CA ARG A 148 0.34 -10.71 -14.39
C ARG A 148 -0.54 -11.20 -15.54
N ARG A 149 -1.81 -10.77 -15.62
CA ARG A 149 -2.74 -11.16 -16.69
C ARG A 149 -2.30 -10.62 -18.06
N GLU A 150 -1.94 -9.35 -18.16
CA GLU A 150 -1.42 -8.77 -19.42
C GLU A 150 -0.15 -9.49 -19.88
N ARG A 151 0.82 -9.69 -18.99
CA ARG A 151 2.07 -10.42 -19.32
C ARG A 151 1.81 -11.81 -19.85
N ARG A 152 0.90 -12.56 -19.21
CA ARG A 152 0.52 -13.90 -19.67
C ARG A 152 -0.20 -13.87 -21.02
N ALA A 153 -0.96 -12.81 -21.32
CA ALA A 153 -1.60 -12.64 -22.62
C ALA A 153 -0.55 -12.35 -23.72
N ASP A 154 0.41 -11.47 -23.44
CA ASP A 154 1.51 -11.14 -24.35
C ASP A 154 2.39 -12.37 -24.63
N GLU A 155 2.75 -13.15 -23.61
CA GLU A 155 3.51 -14.40 -23.74
C GLU A 155 2.75 -15.45 -24.57
N ARG A 156 1.43 -15.56 -24.39
CA ARG A 156 0.58 -16.46 -25.19
C ARG A 156 0.51 -16.03 -26.65
N ALA A 157 0.40 -14.73 -26.91
CA ALA A 157 0.39 -14.18 -28.27
C ALA A 157 1.73 -14.42 -28.98
N ALA A 158 2.85 -14.18 -28.29
CA ALA A 158 4.19 -14.45 -28.83
C ALA A 158 4.42 -15.94 -29.14
N ARG A 159 3.97 -16.86 -28.27
CA ARG A 159 4.05 -18.31 -28.52
C ARG A 159 3.22 -18.74 -29.73
N ARG A 160 2.02 -18.16 -29.92
CA ARG A 160 1.21 -18.42 -31.12
C ARG A 160 1.89 -17.96 -32.40
N GLN A 161 2.60 -16.83 -32.36
CA GLN A 161 3.34 -16.30 -33.51
C GLN A 161 4.62 -17.08 -33.83
N ALA A 162 5.23 -17.76 -32.85
CA ALA A 162 6.46 -18.54 -33.04
C ALA A 162 6.22 -20.03 -33.40
N GLY A 163 4.99 -20.52 -33.22
CA GLY A 163 4.56 -21.88 -33.60
C GLY A 163 3.82 -21.95 -34.93
N VAL A 164 3.78 -20.84 -35.68
CA VAL A 164 3.38 -20.72 -37.09
C VAL A 164 4.66 -20.44 -37.86
#